data_AF-A0A524PC53-F1
#
_entry.id   AF-A0A524PC53-F1
#
_cell.length_a   1.000
_cell.length_b   1.000
_cell.length_c   1.000
_cell.angle_alpha   90.00
_cell.angle_beta   90.00
_cell.angle_gamma   90.00
#
_symmetry.space_group_name_H-M   'P 1'
#
loop_
_entity.id
_entity.type
_entity.pdbx_description
1 polymer ?
#
loop_
_entity_poly.entity_id
_entity_poly.type
_entity_poly.pdbx_seq_one_letter_code
_entity_poly.pdbx_strand_id
1 'polypeptide(L)'
;MKTSLIKKIEPVLVILISIVGFFTIKELLPTALYFIMATLVGLYFFPVRIFMNGEKTMEDNQTKIGFLITSITISLLVFLSIVVLYLPGSGFFRTILILVSFINIGQFFYYLWHKRTYAIAVLHFCTACVSSVALYV
;
A
#
# COMPACT_ATOMS: atom_id res chain seq x y z
N MET A 1 -14.05 7.55 -19.46
CA MET A 1 -13.16 6.43 -19.90
C MET A 1 -11.81 6.33 -19.17
N LYS A 2 -11.22 7.41 -18.61
CA LYS A 2 -9.91 7.37 -17.89
C LYS A 2 -9.95 6.73 -16.48
N THR A 3 -11.10 6.72 -15.80
CA THR A 3 -11.24 6.25 -14.41
C THR A 3 -11.08 4.73 -14.22
N SER A 4 -11.33 3.92 -15.25
CA SER A 4 -11.20 2.45 -15.15
C SER A 4 -9.74 2.00 -15.21
N LEU A 5 -8.89 2.73 -15.92
CA LEU A 5 -7.49 2.35 -16.14
C LEU A 5 -6.63 2.62 -14.91
N ILE A 6 -6.88 3.75 -14.24
CA ILE A 6 -6.25 4.11 -12.95
C ILE A 6 -6.59 3.07 -11.87
N LYS A 7 -7.86 2.63 -11.78
CA LYS A 7 -8.25 1.59 -10.80
C LYS A 7 -7.61 0.23 -11.09
N LYS A 8 -7.23 -0.06 -12.33
CA LYS A 8 -6.56 -1.31 -12.73
C LYS A 8 -5.05 -1.30 -12.45
N ILE A 9 -4.40 -0.14 -12.52
CA ILE A 9 -2.94 -0.05 -12.33
C ILE A 9 -2.54 -0.11 -10.85
N GLU A 10 -3.43 0.32 -9.95
CA GLU A 10 -3.14 0.39 -8.51
C GLU A 10 -2.70 -0.95 -7.89
N PRO A 11 -3.41 -2.07 -8.06
CA PRO A 11 -2.94 -3.36 -7.56
C PRO A 11 -1.63 -3.81 -8.22
N VAL A 12 -1.44 -3.49 -9.51
CA VAL A 12 -0.22 -3.84 -10.25
C VAL A 12 1.00 -3.12 -9.67
N LEU A 13 0.87 -1.84 -9.31
CA LEU A 13 1.95 -1.07 -8.66
C LEU A 13 2.37 -1.71 -7.32
N VAL A 14 1.40 -2.13 -6.51
CA VAL A 14 1.67 -2.74 -5.21
C VAL A 14 2.31 -4.13 -5.36
N ILE A 15 1.81 -4.96 -6.30
CA ILE A 15 2.42 -6.25 -6.63
C ILE A 15 3.86 -6.07 -7.10
N LEU A 16 4.11 -5.09 -7.98
CA LEU A 16 5.45 -4.80 -8.47
C LEU A 16 6.40 -4.47 -7.32
N ILE A 17 5.95 -3.66 -6.34
CA ILE A 17 6.72 -3.40 -5.13
C ILE A 17 6.96 -4.65 -4.31
N SER A 18 5.97 -5.51 -4.12
CA SER A 18 6.18 -6.78 -3.40
C SER A 18 7.25 -7.64 -4.07
N ILE A 19 7.23 -7.73 -5.40
CA ILE A 19 8.21 -8.49 -6.19
C ILE A 19 9.61 -7.88 -6.05
N VAL A 20 9.74 -6.56 -6.28
CA VAL A 20 11.04 -5.87 -6.15
C VAL A 20 11.56 -5.98 -4.71
N GLY A 21 10.69 -5.79 -3.71
CA GLY A 21 11.04 -5.95 -2.29
C GLY A 21 11.55 -7.35 -1.99
N PHE A 22 10.88 -8.39 -2.47
CA PHE A 22 11.33 -9.77 -2.30
C PHE A 22 12.72 -10.01 -2.90
N PHE A 23 12.95 -9.53 -4.12
CA PHE A 23 14.26 -9.64 -4.75
C PHE A 23 15.35 -8.83 -4.05
N THR A 24 15.01 -7.67 -3.48
CA THR A 24 15.94 -6.88 -2.65
C THR A 24 16.34 -7.62 -1.38
N ILE A 25 15.39 -8.28 -0.69
CA ILE A 25 15.69 -9.09 0.51
C ILE A 25 16.57 -10.29 0.17
N LYS A 26 16.41 -10.85 -1.03
CA LYS A 26 17.27 -11.91 -1.55
C LYS A 26 18.59 -11.41 -2.12
N GLU A 27 18.92 -10.13 -1.92
CA GLU A 27 20.15 -9.48 -2.40
C GLU A 27 20.34 -9.55 -3.93
N LEU A 28 19.26 -9.83 -4.67
CA LEU A 28 19.27 -9.90 -6.13
C LEU A 28 19.11 -8.53 -6.79
N LEU A 29 18.58 -7.55 -6.06
CA LEU A 29 18.42 -6.17 -6.49
C LEU A 29 18.96 -5.19 -5.46
N PRO A 30 19.57 -4.07 -5.88
CA PRO A 30 20.03 -3.04 -4.96
C PRO A 30 18.90 -2.44 -4.13
N THR A 31 19.15 -2.24 -2.84
CA THR A 31 18.22 -1.60 -1.89
C THR A 31 17.80 -0.18 -2.32
N ALA A 32 18.66 0.52 -3.05
CA ALA A 32 18.35 1.83 -3.64
C ALA A 32 17.22 1.76 -4.69
N LEU A 33 17.13 0.68 -5.47
CA LEU A 33 16.07 0.50 -6.46
C LEU A 33 14.71 0.33 -5.78
N TYR A 34 14.65 -0.49 -4.74
CA TYR A 34 13.43 -0.65 -3.93
C TYR A 34 13.01 0.67 -3.29
N PHE A 35 13.96 1.41 -2.71
CA PHE A 35 13.70 2.74 -2.13
C PHE A 35 13.02 3.67 -3.14
N ILE A 36 13.59 3.85 -4.33
CA ILE A 36 13.04 4.75 -5.35
C ILE A 36 11.61 4.32 -5.73
N MET A 37 11.42 3.03 -6.02
CA MET A 37 10.11 2.50 -6.42
C MET A 37 9.06 2.66 -5.32
N ALA A 38 9.41 2.30 -4.09
CA ALA A 38 8.53 2.41 -2.94
C ALA A 38 8.20 3.87 -2.61
N THR A 39 9.15 4.80 -2.71
CA THR A 39 8.87 6.23 -2.57
C THR A 39 7.90 6.73 -3.65
N LEU A 40 8.09 6.35 -4.91
CA LEU A 40 7.19 6.77 -6.00
C LEU A 40 5.76 6.26 -5.79
N VAL A 41 5.59 4.99 -5.39
CA VAL A 41 4.26 4.44 -5.13
C VAL A 41 3.65 4.97 -3.84
N GLY A 42 4.46 5.13 -2.79
CA GLY A 42 4.03 5.75 -1.53
C GLY A 42 3.46 7.15 -1.77
N LEU A 43 4.18 7.97 -2.55
CA LEU A 43 3.75 9.32 -2.97
C LEU A 43 2.56 9.29 -3.92
N TYR A 44 2.48 8.29 -4.81
CA TYR A 44 1.33 8.07 -5.66
C TYR A 44 0.06 7.87 -4.80
N PHE A 45 0.08 6.95 -3.83
CA PHE A 45 -1.10 6.71 -2.97
C PHE A 45 -1.38 7.86 -2.01
N PHE A 46 -0.36 8.51 -1.47
CA PHE A 46 -0.51 9.73 -0.68
C PHE A 46 0.71 10.65 -0.89
N PRO A 47 0.55 11.89 -1.39
CA PRO A 47 -0.71 12.62 -1.52
C PRO A 47 -1.30 12.66 -2.96
N VAL A 48 -0.60 12.17 -3.99
CA VAL A 48 -0.95 12.42 -5.40
C VAL A 48 -2.35 11.92 -5.76
N ARG A 49 -2.68 10.69 -5.38
CA ARG A 49 -4.00 10.07 -5.61
C ARG A 49 -5.12 10.86 -4.98
N ILE A 50 -4.88 11.48 -3.82
CA ILE A 50 -5.86 12.34 -3.14
C ILE A 50 -6.09 13.61 -3.93
N PHE A 51 -5.03 14.29 -4.39
CA PHE A 51 -5.19 15.50 -5.19
C PHE A 51 -5.83 15.22 -6.56
N MET A 52 -5.49 14.11 -7.22
CA MET A 52 -6.00 13.80 -8.56
C MET A 52 -7.43 13.28 -8.60
N ASN A 53 -7.83 12.49 -7.59
CA ASN A 53 -9.14 11.82 -7.57
C ASN A 53 -10.04 12.31 -6.42
N GLY A 54 -9.55 13.21 -5.57
CA GLY A 54 -10.29 13.75 -4.43
C GLY A 54 -11.62 14.36 -4.85
N GLU A 55 -11.64 15.19 -5.88
CA GLU A 55 -12.85 15.88 -6.38
C GLU A 55 -13.89 14.92 -6.99
N LYS A 56 -13.44 13.85 -7.68
CA LYS A 56 -14.33 12.89 -8.38
C LYS A 56 -15.02 11.89 -7.46
N THR A 57 -14.55 11.76 -6.22
CA THR A 57 -15.04 10.74 -5.28
C THR A 57 -15.93 11.37 -4.18
N MET A 58 -16.33 12.64 -4.35
CA MET A 58 -16.98 13.47 -3.32
C MET A 58 -18.51 13.39 -3.24
N GLU A 59 -19.18 12.49 -3.96
CA GLU A 59 -20.65 12.41 -3.92
C GLU A 59 -21.20 11.87 -2.58
N ASP A 60 -20.39 11.13 -1.79
CA ASP A 60 -20.77 10.60 -0.48
C ASP A 60 -19.61 10.67 0.54
N ASN A 61 -19.91 11.15 1.76
CA ASN A 61 -18.95 11.29 2.85
C ASN A 61 -18.34 9.95 3.29
N GLN A 62 -19.12 8.85 3.32
CA GLN A 62 -18.56 7.54 3.70
C GLN A 62 -17.56 7.04 2.67
N THR A 63 -17.87 7.22 1.38
CA THR A 63 -17.00 6.83 0.27
C THR A 63 -15.72 7.67 0.24
N LYS A 64 -15.81 8.97 0.55
CA LYS A 64 -14.66 9.88 0.68
C LYS A 64 -13.74 9.48 1.82
N ILE A 65 -14.30 9.17 3.00
CA ILE A 65 -13.52 8.71 4.16
C ILE A 65 -12.83 7.39 3.84
N GLY A 66 -13.56 6.41 3.28
CA GLY A 66 -12.98 5.12 2.89
C GLY A 66 -11.81 5.26 1.93
N PHE A 67 -11.94 6.14 0.92
CA PHE A 67 -10.88 6.42 -0.04
C PHE A 67 -9.63 7.05 0.60
N LEU A 68 -9.81 8.00 1.53
CA LEU A 68 -8.70 8.62 2.26
C LEU A 68 -7.98 7.62 3.13
N ILE A 69 -8.72 6.83 3.92
CA ILE A 69 -8.13 5.84 4.82
C ILE A 69 -7.37 4.79 4.00
N THR A 70 -7.95 4.25 2.92
CA THR A 70 -7.24 3.30 2.03
C THR A 70 -5.94 3.91 1.47
N SER A 71 -5.99 5.16 1.01
CA SER A 71 -4.82 5.85 0.43
C SER A 71 -3.70 6.04 1.46
N ILE A 72 -4.05 6.47 2.67
CA ILE A 72 -3.11 6.66 3.78
C ILE A 72 -2.54 5.33 4.25
N THR A 73 -3.37 4.31 4.47
CA THR A 73 -2.93 3.01 4.96
C THR A 73 -1.92 2.36 4.00
N ILE A 74 -2.20 2.38 2.69
CA ILE A 74 -1.30 1.79 1.70
C ILE A 74 0.03 2.56 1.65
N SER A 75 -0.03 3.89 1.57
CA SER A 75 1.17 4.72 1.55
C SER A 75 2.02 4.50 2.80
N LEU A 76 1.39 4.43 3.97
CA LEU A 76 2.06 4.17 5.24
C LEU A 76 2.74 2.80 5.26
N LEU A 77 2.08 1.73 4.78
CA LEU A 77 2.71 0.41 4.69
C LEU A 77 3.90 0.39 3.73
N VAL A 78 3.80 1.08 2.59
CA VAL A 78 4.90 1.19 1.63
C VAL A 78 6.06 2.01 2.19
N PHE A 79 5.82 3.10 2.91
CA PHE A 79 6.93 3.85 3.53
C PHE A 79 7.55 3.11 4.72
N LEU A 80 6.73 2.49 5.58
CA LEU A 80 7.25 1.69 6.69
C LEU A 80 8.06 0.48 6.21
N SER A 81 7.71 -0.11 5.08
CA SER A 81 8.49 -1.22 4.51
C SER A 81 9.91 -0.78 4.11
N ILE A 82 10.06 0.44 3.58
CA ILE A 82 11.39 1.03 3.34
C ILE A 82 12.14 1.22 4.66
N VAL A 83 11.49 1.83 5.66
CA VAL A 83 12.13 2.13 6.96
C VAL A 83 12.63 0.87 7.64
N VAL A 84 11.81 -0.19 7.67
CA VAL A 84 12.19 -1.48 8.27
C VAL A 84 13.35 -2.13 7.53
N LEU A 85 13.40 -2.00 6.21
CA LEU A 85 14.45 -2.58 5.37
C LEU A 85 15.79 -1.84 5.51
N TYR A 86 15.78 -0.53 5.75
CA TYR A 86 17.00 0.28 5.97
C TYR A 86 17.47 0.31 7.43
N LEU A 87 16.57 0.07 8.40
CA LEU A 87 16.88 0.02 9.83
C LEU A 87 16.57 -1.36 10.41
N PRO A 88 17.25 -2.43 9.91
CA PRO A 88 17.05 -3.78 10.42
C PRO A 88 17.43 -3.82 11.91
N GLY A 89 16.52 -4.29 12.75
CA GLY A 89 16.71 -4.40 14.21
C GLY A 89 15.91 -3.41 15.04
N SER A 90 15.30 -2.37 14.43
CA SER A 90 14.36 -1.51 15.16
C SER A 90 13.03 -2.22 15.42
N GLY A 91 12.89 -2.82 16.60
CA GLY A 91 11.64 -3.45 17.06
C GLY A 91 10.45 -2.48 17.07
N PHE A 92 10.71 -1.19 17.27
CA PHE A 92 9.69 -0.13 17.20
C PHE A 92 9.03 -0.05 15.81
N PHE A 93 9.81 0.10 14.74
CA PHE A 93 9.24 0.22 13.38
C PHE A 93 8.57 -1.07 12.91
N ARG A 94 9.12 -2.23 13.28
CA ARG A 94 8.45 -3.53 13.03
C ARG A 94 7.09 -3.61 13.71
N THR A 95 7.01 -3.18 14.97
CA THR A 95 5.74 -3.18 15.72
C THR A 95 4.71 -2.28 15.05
N ILE A 96 5.10 -1.07 14.63
CA ILE A 96 4.20 -0.18 13.88
C ILE A 96 3.76 -0.84 12.56
N LEU A 97 4.68 -1.42 11.80
CA LEU A 97 4.36 -2.10 10.54
C LEU A 97 3.36 -3.25 10.76
N ILE A 98 3.51 -4.03 11.83
CA ILE A 98 2.57 -5.10 12.21
C ILE A 98 1.18 -4.52 12.54
N LEU A 99 1.12 -3.48 13.37
CA LEU A 99 -0.16 -2.83 13.73
C LEU A 99 -0.89 -2.29 12.51
N VAL A 100 -0.18 -1.59 11.62
CA VAL A 100 -0.77 -1.07 10.38
C VAL A 100 -1.17 -2.21 9.43
N SER A 101 -0.42 -3.32 9.42
CA SER A 101 -0.78 -4.51 8.63
C SER A 101 -2.09 -5.14 9.12
N PHE A 102 -2.32 -5.21 10.43
CA PHE A 102 -3.60 -5.65 10.98
C PHE A 102 -4.76 -4.74 10.57
N ILE A 103 -4.56 -3.42 10.59
CA ILE A 103 -5.57 -2.47 10.09
C ILE A 103 -5.87 -2.73 8.62
N ASN A 104 -4.83 -2.95 7.79
CA ASN A 104 -4.97 -3.24 6.37
C ASN A 104 -5.71 -4.57 6.10
N ILE A 105 -5.47 -5.61 6.90
CA ILE A 105 -6.21 -6.88 6.82
C ILE A 105 -7.68 -6.68 7.24
N GLY A 106 -7.93 -5.87 8.27
CA GLY A 106 -9.30 -5.49 8.65
C GLY A 106 -10.03 -4.78 7.51
N GLN A 107 -9.35 -3.86 6.81
CA GLN A 107 -9.89 -3.19 5.63
C GLN A 107 -10.14 -4.15 4.47
N PHE A 108 -9.24 -5.12 4.23
CA PHE A 108 -9.46 -6.17 3.24
C PHE A 108 -10.80 -6.87 3.46
N PHE A 109 -11.05 -7.34 4.68
CA PHE A 109 -12.28 -8.03 5.03
C PHE A 109 -13.51 -7.13 5.00
N TYR A 110 -13.38 -5.87 5.44
CA TYR A 110 -14.44 -4.87 5.32
C TYR A 110 -14.88 -4.63 3.87
N TYR A 111 -13.92 -4.43 2.96
CA TYR A 111 -14.23 -4.21 1.55
C TYR A 111 -14.66 -5.48 0.81
N LEU A 112 -14.21 -6.65 1.25
CA LEU A 112 -14.60 -7.94 0.68
C LEU A 112 -16.05 -8.30 1.03
N TRP A 113 -16.42 -8.25 2.32
CA TRP A 113 -17.74 -8.72 2.77
C TRP A 113 -18.80 -7.62 2.83
N HIS A 114 -18.47 -6.43 3.33
CA HIS A 114 -19.48 -5.41 3.62
C HIS A 114 -19.76 -4.51 2.41
N LYS A 115 -18.72 -3.89 1.84
CA LYS A 115 -18.87 -2.99 0.68
C LYS A 115 -18.83 -3.72 -0.68
N ARG A 116 -18.47 -5.02 -0.70
CA ARG A 116 -18.31 -5.86 -1.92
C ARG A 116 -17.51 -5.19 -3.05
N THR A 117 -16.53 -4.37 -2.67
CA THR A 117 -15.70 -3.63 -3.61
C THR A 117 -14.41 -4.41 -3.86
N TYR A 118 -14.51 -5.47 -4.66
CA TYR A 118 -13.43 -6.45 -4.86
C TYR A 118 -12.10 -5.83 -5.32
N ALA A 119 -12.11 -4.77 -6.13
CA ALA A 119 -10.88 -4.10 -6.56
C ALA A 119 -10.09 -3.50 -5.37
N ILE A 120 -10.79 -2.88 -4.41
CA ILE A 120 -10.15 -2.30 -3.22
C ILE A 120 -9.73 -3.41 -2.26
N ALA A 121 -10.51 -4.48 -2.14
CA ALA A 121 -10.11 -5.66 -1.38
C ALA A 121 -8.81 -6.26 -1.95
N VAL A 122 -8.73 -6.51 -3.26
CA VAL A 122 -7.51 -7.01 -3.92
C VAL A 122 -6.33 -6.08 -3.64
N LEU A 123 -6.52 -4.77 -3.68
CA LEU A 123 -5.47 -3.81 -3.35
C LEU A 123 -4.95 -3.97 -1.91
N HIS A 124 -5.83 -4.11 -0.91
CA HIS A 124 -5.43 -4.37 0.47
C HIS A 124 -4.72 -5.72 0.62
N PHE A 125 -5.18 -6.76 -0.08
CA PHE A 125 -4.50 -8.06 -0.11
C PHE A 125 -3.08 -7.94 -0.68
N CYS A 126 -2.92 -7.29 -1.83
CA CYS A 126 -1.60 -7.04 -2.42
C CYS A 126 -0.69 -6.24 -1.49
N THR A 127 -1.25 -5.26 -0.77
CA THR A 127 -0.45 -4.43 0.16
C THR A 127 -0.01 -5.24 1.38
N ALA A 128 -0.80 -6.22 1.82
CA ALA A 128 -0.38 -7.14 2.87
C ALA A 128 0.85 -7.99 2.44
N CYS A 129 1.00 -8.29 1.14
CA CYS A 129 2.20 -8.93 0.64
C CYS A 129 3.44 -8.04 0.80
N VAL A 130 3.33 -6.73 0.56
CA VAL A 130 4.45 -5.78 0.77
C VAL A 130 4.92 -5.80 2.23
N SER A 131 3.98 -5.71 3.18
CA SER A 131 4.35 -5.70 4.60
C SER A 131 4.87 -7.05 5.07
N SER A 132 4.32 -8.16 4.58
CA SER A 132 4.83 -9.50 4.87
C SER A 132 6.26 -9.70 4.38
N VAL A 133 6.58 -9.21 3.17
CA VAL A 133 7.94 -9.25 2.62
C VAL A 133 8.87 -8.44 3.52
N ALA A 134 8.51 -7.20 3.85
CA ALA A 134 9.35 -6.32 4.67
C ALA A 134 9.60 -6.83 6.10
N LEU A 135 8.65 -7.58 6.68
CA LEU A 135 8.81 -8.19 8.00
C LEU A 135 9.77 -9.40 8.01
N TYR A 136 10.17 -9.89 6.84
CA TYR A 136 11.11 -11.01 6.68
C TYR A 136 12.59 -10.60 6.69
N VAL A 137 12.88 -9.31 6.49
CA VAL A 137 14.18 -8.69 6.86
C VAL A 137 14.36 -8.81 8.36
#